data_AF-A0A8T4RVC4-F1
#
_entry.id   AF-A0A8T4RVC4-F1
#
_cell.length_a   1.000
_cell.length_b   1.000
_cell.length_c   1.000
_cell.angle_alpha   90.00
_cell.angle_beta   90.00
_cell.angle_gamma   90.00
#
_symmetry.space_group_name_H-M   'P 1'
#
loop_
_entity.id
_entity.type
_entity.pdbx_description
1 polymer ?
#
loop_
_entity_poly.entity_id
_entity_poly.type
_entity_poly.pdbx_seq_one_letter_code
_entity_poly.pdbx_strand_id
1 'polypeptide(L)' 'MAEYNIVKFCRLCRKRYVVGKSDSKKNYCDACQVKANKSYEEESKNERNSKVF' A
#
# COMPACT_ATOMS: atom_id res chain seq x y z
N MET A 1 -4.35 -24.97 10.43
CA MET A 1 -4.55 -24.51 9.03
C MET A 1 -3.19 -24.11 8.48
N ALA A 2 -2.77 -24.64 7.33
CA ALA A 2 -1.48 -24.28 6.75
C ALA A 2 -1.52 -22.82 6.28
N GLU A 3 -0.72 -21.96 6.91
CA GLU A 3 -0.50 -20.59 6.46
C GLU A 3 0.38 -20.65 5.20
N TYR A 4 -0.24 -20.44 4.03
CA TYR A 4 0.52 -20.31 2.80
C TYR A 4 0.83 -18.83 2.53
N ASN A 5 2.09 -18.62 2.15
CA ASN A 5 2.64 -17.33 1.78
C ASN A 5 2.50 -17.12 0.27
N ILE A 6 2.15 -15.90 -0.14
CA ILE A 6 1.98 -15.51 -1.54
C ILE A 6 3.15 -14.61 -1.94
N VAL A 7 3.87 -14.97 -3.01
CA VAL A 7 4.91 -14.11 -3.59
C VAL A 7 4.28 -13.13 -4.56
N LYS A 8 4.55 -11.84 -4.39
CA LYS A 8 4.06 -10.74 -5.21
C LYS A 8 5.17 -9.82 -5.67
N PHE A 9 4.86 -8.97 -6.66
CA PHE A 9 5.74 -7.91 -7.14
C PHE A 9 5.21 -6.55 -6.74
N CYS A 10 6.07 -5.72 -6.14
CA CYS A 10 5.70 -4.36 -5.73
C CYS A 10 5.48 -3.48 -6.95
N ARG A 11 4.35 -2.78 -7.03
CA ARG A 11 4.01 -1.91 -8.16
C ARG A 11 4.96 -0.72 -8.36
N LEU A 12 5.62 -0.26 -7.28
CA LEU A 12 6.54 0.88 -7.32
C LEU A 12 7.97 0.48 -7.67
N CYS A 13 8.55 -0.47 -6.93
CA CYS A 13 9.97 -0.82 -7.08
C CYS A 13 10.22 -2.10 -7.88
N ARG A 14 9.16 -2.79 -8.33
CA ARG A 14 9.21 -4.07 -9.06
C ARG A 14 9.99 -5.19 -8.36
N LYS A 15 10.26 -5.06 -7.06
CA LYS A 15 10.88 -6.12 -6.24
C LYS A 15 9.85 -7.14 -5.81
N ARG A 16 10.29 -8.40 -5.66
CA ARG A 16 9.48 -9.47 -5.08
C ARG A 16 9.35 -9.27 -3.58
N TYR A 17 8.19 -9.58 -3.03
CA TYR A 17 7.92 -9.59 -1.60
C TYR A 17 6.86 -10.65 -1.27
N VAL A 18 6.82 -11.05 -0.01
CA VAL A 18 5.92 -12.10 0.47
C VAL A 18 4.78 -11.47 1.24
N VAL A 19 3.56 -11.93 1.02
CA VAL A 19 2.38 -11.53 1.79
C VAL A 19 1.64 -12.75 2.31
N GLY A 20 1.06 -12.64 3.49
CA GLY A 20 0.12 -13.63 4.00
C GLY A 20 -1.20 -13.59 3.22
N LYS A 21 -2.03 -14.64 3.37
CA LYS A 21 -3.36 -14.73 2.74
C LYS A 21 -4.25 -13.51 3.04
N SER A 22 -4.24 -13.04 4.29
CA SER A 22 -5.01 -11.86 4.73
C SER A 22 -4.58 -10.58 4.04
N ASP A 23 -3.32 -10.49 3.62
CA ASP A 23 -2.72 -9.34 2.96
C ASP A 23 -2.64 -9.49 1.44
N SER A 24 -3.43 -10.41 0.87
CA SER A 24 -3.52 -10.62 -0.58
C SER A 24 -4.01 -9.40 -1.36
N LYS A 25 -4.50 -8.35 -0.71
CA LYS A 25 -4.84 -7.06 -1.36
C LYS A 25 -3.69 -6.05 -1.38
N LYS A 26 -2.57 -6.29 -0.68
CA LYS A 26 -1.39 -5.41 -0.73
C LYS A 26 -0.80 -5.40 -2.14
N ASN A 27 -0.49 -4.20 -2.63
CA ASN A 27 0.10 -3.91 -3.95
C ASN A 27 1.56 -3.42 -3.88
N TYR A 28 2.01 -3.06 -2.68
CA TYR A 28 3.32 -2.51 -2.43
C TYR A 28 4.04 -3.36 -1.39
N CYS A 29 5.36 -3.45 -1.49
CA CYS A 29 6.18 -3.94 -0.39
C CYS A 29 6.15 -2.94 0.78
N ASP A 30 6.46 -3.37 2.00
CA ASP A 30 6.29 -2.52 3.19
C ASP A 30 7.05 -1.18 3.10
N ALA A 31 8.26 -1.19 2.51
CA ALA A 31 9.03 0.04 2.26
C ALA A 31 8.34 1.03 1.31
N CYS A 32 7.59 0.53 0.32
CA CYS A 32 6.84 1.34 -0.62
C CYS A 32 5.43 1.67 -0.12
N GLN A 33 4.87 0.83 0.76
CA GLN A 33 3.57 1.04 1.39
C GLN A 33 3.57 2.31 2.24
N VAL A 34 4.65 2.56 3.00
CA VAL A 34 4.80 3.80 3.80
C VAL A 34 4.77 5.03 2.90
N LYS A 35 5.43 4.98 1.74
CA LYS A 35 5.43 6.09 0.76
C LYS A 35 4.04 6.32 0.16
N ALA A 36 3.36 5.24 -0.23
CA ALA A 36 2.02 5.31 -0.81
C ALA A 36 0.98 5.83 0.19
N ASN A 37 1.04 5.39 1.45
CA ASN A 37 0.15 5.86 2.50
C ASN A 37 0.35 7.36 2.78
N LYS A 38 1.61 7.82 2.80
CA LYS A 38 1.94 9.23 3.00
C LYS A 38 1.32 10.12 1.91
N SER A 39 1.39 9.71 0.65
CA SER A 39 0.75 10.43 -0.48
C SER A 39 -0.78 10.51 -0.32
N TYR A 40 -1.43 9.42 0.10
CA TYR A 40 -2.88 9.40 0.31
C TYR A 40 -3.32 10.30 1.48
N GLU A 41 -2.54 10.35 2.57
CA GLU A 41 -2.82 11.24 3.70
C GLU A 41 -2.65 12.73 3.34
N GLU A 42 -1.70 13.04 2.45
CA GLU A 42 -1.49 14.40 1.94
C GLU A 42 -2.65 14.84 1.03
N GLU A 43 -3.15 13.96 0.15
CA GLU A 43 -4.34 14.23 -0.68
C GLU A 43 -5.63 14.38 0.15
N SER A 44 -5.84 13.53 1.16
CA SER A 44 -7.04 13.57 2.01
C SER A 44 -7.12 14.82 2.91
N LYS A 45 -5.98 15.47 3.18
CA LYS A 45 -5.94 16.77 3.86
C LYS A 45 -6.23 17.93 2.89
N ASN A 46 -5.79 17.81 1.64
CA ASN A 46 -6.02 18.83 0.61
C ASN A 46 -7.50 18.90 0.18
N GLU A 47 -8.19 17.76 0.05
CA GLU A 47 -9.62 17.74 -0.28
C GLU A 47 -10.53 18.34 0.81
N ARG A 48 -10.13 18.29 2.08
CA ARG A 48 -10.88 18.91 3.17
C ARG A 48 -10.76 20.43 3.20
N ASN A 49 -9.66 20.98 2.69
CA ASN A 49 -9.43 22.42 2.68
C ASN A 49 -10.05 23.11 1.45
N SER A 50 -10.32 22.36 0.38
CA SER A 50 -10.86 22.89 -0.88
C SER A 50 -12.40 22.92 -0.95
N LYS A 51 -13.10 22.43 0.09
CA LYS A 51 -14.58 22.48 0.20
C LYS A 51 -15.08 23.62 1.10
N VAL A 52 -14.17 24.45 1.62
CA VAL A 52 -14.48 25.64 2.42
C VAL A 52 -14.09 26.89 1.63
N PHE A 53 -14.59 27.02 0.40
CA PHE A 53 -14.64 28.27 -0.34
C PHE A 53 -15.86 28.26 -1.25
#